data_AF-A0A552J5C8-F1
#
_entry.id   AF-A0A552J5C8-F1
#
_cell.length_a   1.000
_cell.length_b   1.000
_cell.length_c   1.000
_cell.angle_alpha   90.00
_cell.angle_beta   90.00
_cell.angle_gamma   90.00
#
_symmetry.space_group_name_H-M   'P 1'
#
loop_
_entity.id
_entity.type
_entity.pdbx_description
1 polymer ?
#
loop_
_entity_poly.entity_id
_entity_poly.type
_entity_poly.pdbx_seq_one_letter_code
_entity_poly.pdbx_strand_id
1 'polypeptide(L)'
;MTKKAIILLSGGLDSATTAAIALAAGYQLIALSFRYGQRHERELAAAKKIANFLNIKEHHLIEVNLSLWGGSALTDQSIAIPQEGINPNIIPITYVPGRNTVFISIALSLAEARAAEAIYLGINAVDYSGYPDCRPQYLDAFQTLANLSSKAGLEGKAPQLIAPLVMDNKVDIVRRAVSLGVPIADTWSCYQGEVEPCGLCDSCRIRDRALIEAGYPELATPLLKQSGKIGRIVKNGDNLGN
;
A
#
# COMPACT_ATOMS: atom_id res chain seq x y z
N MET A 1 17.80 15.84 18.36
CA MET A 1 18.04 14.72 17.42
C MET A 1 16.86 14.63 16.48
N THR A 2 17.08 14.31 15.21
CA THR A 2 15.99 14.13 14.24
C THR A 2 15.31 12.79 14.47
N LYS A 3 13.98 12.78 14.64
CA LYS A 3 13.21 11.53 14.80
C LYS A 3 13.30 10.71 13.52
N LYS A 4 13.64 9.43 13.62
CA LYS A 4 13.72 8.52 12.48
C LYS A 4 12.49 7.63 12.41
N ALA A 5 12.03 7.35 11.20
CA ALA A 5 11.01 6.34 10.97
C ALA A 5 11.37 5.42 9.80
N ILE A 6 10.98 4.16 9.92
CA ILE A 6 10.99 3.23 8.78
C ILE A 6 9.69 3.42 8.01
N ILE A 7 9.73 3.52 6.69
CA ILE A 7 8.55 3.51 5.82
C ILE A 7 8.55 2.25 4.96
N LEU A 8 7.49 1.43 5.09
CA LEU A 8 7.25 0.35 4.14
C LEU A 8 6.77 0.92 2.81
N LEU A 9 7.69 1.08 1.87
CA LEU A 9 7.47 1.77 0.60
C LEU A 9 7.33 0.75 -0.53
N SER A 10 6.11 0.53 -1.02
CA SER A 10 5.85 -0.38 -2.14
C SER A 10 5.90 0.30 -3.51
N GLY A 11 5.85 1.65 -3.55
CA GLY A 11 5.76 2.42 -4.80
C GLY A 11 4.32 2.65 -5.28
N GLY A 12 3.32 2.08 -4.59
CA GLY A 12 1.91 2.39 -4.80
C GLY A 12 1.46 3.67 -4.11
N LEU A 13 0.31 4.18 -4.54
CA LEU A 13 -0.33 5.41 -4.05
C LEU A 13 -0.34 5.51 -2.51
N ASP A 14 -0.81 4.46 -1.84
CA ASP A 14 -1.01 4.46 -0.39
C ASP A 14 0.34 4.57 0.34
N SER A 15 1.34 3.78 -0.07
CA SER A 15 2.67 3.82 0.53
C SER A 15 3.38 5.16 0.30
N ALA A 16 3.21 5.78 -0.88
CA ALA A 16 3.76 7.08 -1.20
C ALA A 16 3.07 8.19 -0.38
N THR A 17 1.75 8.10 -0.20
CA THR A 17 0.97 9.02 0.63
C THR A 17 1.36 8.90 2.09
N THR A 18 1.50 7.68 2.60
CA THR A 18 1.99 7.44 3.97
C THR A 18 3.41 7.98 4.17
N ALA A 19 4.30 7.84 3.18
CA ALA A 19 5.64 8.43 3.25
C ALA A 19 5.57 9.96 3.35
N ALA A 20 4.73 10.61 2.54
CA ALA A 20 4.54 12.06 2.60
C ALA A 20 3.94 12.53 3.93
N ILE A 21 2.99 11.77 4.50
CA ILE A 21 2.44 12.02 5.85
C ILE A 21 3.54 11.96 6.91
N ALA A 22 4.40 10.94 6.85
CA ALA A 22 5.49 10.78 7.81
C ALA A 22 6.53 11.91 7.71
N LEU A 23 6.85 12.37 6.50
CA LEU A 23 7.70 13.56 6.30
C LEU A 23 7.06 14.83 6.86
N ALA A 24 5.76 15.04 6.62
CA ALA A 24 5.02 16.18 7.16
C ALA A 24 4.96 16.16 8.71
N ALA A 25 5.00 14.97 9.31
CA ALA A 25 5.12 14.78 10.76
C ALA A 25 6.54 15.01 11.31
N GLY A 26 7.51 15.38 10.47
CA GLY A 26 8.86 15.76 10.87
C GLY A 26 9.84 14.58 11.01
N TYR A 27 9.51 13.40 10.48
CA TYR A 27 10.42 12.26 10.51
C TYR A 27 11.46 12.31 9.39
N GLN A 28 12.69 11.92 9.72
CA GLN A 28 13.67 11.47 8.74
C GLN A 28 13.37 10.00 8.38
N LEU A 29 13.03 9.75 7.12
CA LEU A 29 12.63 8.42 6.68
C LEU A 29 13.81 7.54 6.26
N ILE A 30 13.66 6.25 6.52
CA ILE A 30 14.42 5.15 5.92
C ILE A 30 13.40 4.28 5.19
N ALA A 31 13.51 4.21 3.86
CA ALA A 31 12.61 3.41 3.05
C ALA A 31 12.99 1.94 3.08
N LEU A 32 11.97 1.07 3.14
CA LEU A 32 12.11 -0.37 3.10
C LEU A 32 11.13 -0.93 2.07
N SER A 33 11.66 -1.55 1.01
CA SER A 33 10.89 -2.24 -0.03
C SER A 33 11.23 -3.72 -0.05
N PHE A 34 10.30 -4.52 -0.57
CA PHE A 34 10.45 -5.98 -0.60
C PHE A 34 10.32 -6.52 -2.03
N ARG A 35 11.34 -7.25 -2.47
CA ARG A 35 11.23 -8.20 -3.59
C ARG A 35 10.85 -9.53 -2.98
N TYR A 36 9.59 -9.92 -3.15
CA TYR A 36 9.02 -11.08 -2.47
C TYR A 36 8.60 -12.24 -3.38
N GLY A 37 9.06 -12.22 -4.64
CA GLY A 37 8.63 -13.16 -5.67
C GLY A 37 7.35 -12.71 -6.38
N GLN A 38 7.05 -11.40 -6.37
CA GLN A 38 5.94 -10.84 -7.13
C GLN A 38 6.16 -11.00 -8.64
N ARG A 39 5.07 -11.07 -9.40
CA ARG A 39 5.08 -11.28 -10.86
C ARG A 39 5.91 -10.28 -11.66
N HIS A 40 6.11 -9.08 -11.15
CA HIS A 40 6.83 -8.01 -11.83
C HIS A 40 7.46 -7.04 -10.83
N GLU A 41 8.45 -6.26 -11.28
CA GLU A 41 9.16 -5.30 -10.42
C GLU A 41 8.80 -3.84 -10.68
N ARG A 42 7.71 -3.56 -11.44
CA ARG A 42 7.25 -2.19 -11.73
C ARG A 42 7.06 -1.34 -10.47
N GLU A 43 6.52 -1.95 -9.43
CA GLU A 43 6.30 -1.29 -8.14
C GLU A 43 7.63 -0.93 -7.45
N LEU A 44 8.69 -1.75 -7.58
CA LEU A 44 10.01 -1.46 -7.02
C LEU A 44 10.68 -0.29 -7.76
N ALA A 45 10.52 -0.24 -9.09
CA ALA A 45 10.96 0.91 -9.87
C ALA A 45 10.22 2.19 -9.46
N ALA A 46 8.91 2.11 -9.24
CA ALA A 46 8.13 3.23 -8.70
C ALA A 46 8.59 3.62 -7.30
N ALA A 47 8.80 2.66 -6.38
CA ALA A 47 9.28 2.92 -5.02
C ALA A 47 10.59 3.72 -5.02
N LYS A 48 11.53 3.36 -5.90
CA LYS A 48 12.79 4.12 -6.06
C LYS A 48 12.57 5.55 -6.54
N LYS A 49 11.67 5.76 -7.51
CA LYS A 49 11.30 7.11 -7.98
C LYS A 49 10.68 7.93 -6.86
N ILE A 50 9.74 7.36 -6.11
CA ILE A 50 9.07 8.01 -4.98
C ILE A 50 10.07 8.35 -3.88
N ALA A 51 10.96 7.43 -3.51
CA ALA A 51 12.01 7.69 -2.51
C ALA A 51 12.90 8.88 -2.93
N ASN A 52 13.30 8.93 -4.20
CA ASN A 52 14.08 10.04 -4.75
C ASN A 52 13.31 11.36 -4.73
N PHE A 53 12.05 11.36 -5.19
CA PHE A 53 11.20 12.55 -5.21
C PHE A 53 10.99 13.12 -3.81
N LEU A 54 10.73 12.25 -2.84
CA LEU A 54 10.55 12.60 -1.43
C LEU A 54 11.87 12.82 -0.67
N ASN A 55 13.01 12.80 -1.37
CA ASN A 55 14.34 13.04 -0.82
C ASN A 55 14.75 12.06 0.31
N ILE A 56 14.24 10.83 0.29
CA ILE A 56 14.59 9.77 1.23
C ILE A 56 15.99 9.25 0.88
N LYS A 57 16.96 9.46 1.78
CA LYS A 57 18.38 9.20 1.51
C LYS A 57 18.80 7.74 1.69
N GLU A 58 18.09 6.98 2.52
CA GLU A 58 18.37 5.57 2.79
C GLU A 58 17.18 4.74 2.35
N HIS A 59 17.40 3.80 1.42
CA HIS A 59 16.38 2.92 0.87
C HIS A 59 16.92 1.50 0.75
N HIS A 60 16.39 0.60 1.58
CA HIS A 60 16.71 -0.83 1.57
C HIS A 60 15.73 -1.60 0.68
N LEU A 61 16.26 -2.48 -0.16
CA LEU A 61 15.49 -3.50 -0.86
C LEU A 61 15.84 -4.86 -0.26
N ILE A 62 14.86 -5.53 0.34
CA ILE A 62 15.02 -6.85 0.94
C ILE A 62 14.38 -7.91 0.05
N GLU A 63 15.09 -9.01 -0.13
CA GLU A 63 14.58 -10.18 -0.85
C GLU A 63 14.03 -11.21 0.15
N VAL A 64 12.76 -11.58 -0.01
CA VAL A 64 12.13 -12.66 0.77
C VAL A 64 11.20 -13.45 -0.13
N ASN A 65 11.63 -14.62 -0.61
CA ASN A 65 10.85 -15.32 -1.62
C ASN A 65 9.59 -15.99 -1.03
N LEU A 66 8.47 -15.27 -1.02
CA LEU A 66 7.16 -15.77 -0.58
C LEU A 66 6.45 -16.57 -1.66
N SER A 67 6.93 -16.55 -2.92
CA SER A 67 6.31 -17.36 -3.99
C SER A 67 6.43 -18.86 -3.73
N LEU A 68 7.38 -19.28 -2.89
CA LEU A 68 7.61 -20.67 -2.51
C LEU A 68 6.43 -21.32 -1.79
N TRP A 69 5.52 -20.53 -1.20
CA TRP A 69 4.34 -21.04 -0.49
C TRP A 69 3.17 -21.32 -1.43
N GLY A 70 3.13 -20.64 -2.58
CA GLY A 70 1.97 -20.63 -3.47
C GLY A 70 0.75 -19.91 -2.88
N GLY A 71 -0.42 -20.14 -3.51
CA GLY A 71 -1.70 -19.63 -3.00
C GLY A 71 -2.03 -18.19 -3.37
N SER A 72 -1.27 -17.55 -4.28
CA SER A 72 -1.53 -16.19 -4.73
C SER A 72 -1.28 -15.98 -6.22
N ALA A 73 -2.22 -15.32 -6.90
CA ALA A 73 -2.09 -14.85 -8.28
C ALA A 73 -1.06 -13.72 -8.44
N LEU A 74 -0.55 -13.14 -7.34
CA LEU A 74 0.51 -12.12 -7.37
C LEU A 74 1.92 -12.71 -7.35
N THR A 75 2.07 -13.97 -6.97
CA THR A 75 3.36 -14.67 -6.88
C THR A 75 3.43 -15.93 -7.75
N ASP A 76 2.30 -16.37 -8.32
CA ASP A 76 2.22 -17.50 -9.24
C ASP A 76 1.77 -17.02 -10.63
N GLN A 77 2.59 -17.25 -11.65
CA GLN A 77 2.29 -16.86 -13.04
C GLN A 77 1.26 -17.77 -13.71
N SER A 78 1.05 -18.99 -13.21
CA SER A 78 0.06 -19.93 -13.73
C SER A 78 -1.38 -19.55 -13.36
N ILE A 79 -1.56 -18.71 -12.34
CA ILE A 79 -2.86 -18.22 -11.88
C ILE A 79 -3.16 -16.88 -12.56
N ALA A 80 -4.29 -16.80 -13.26
CA ALA A 80 -4.73 -15.55 -13.86
C ALA A 80 -5.11 -14.52 -12.80
N ILE A 81 -4.72 -13.25 -13.01
CA ILE A 81 -5.20 -12.14 -12.19
C ILE A 81 -6.66 -11.84 -12.57
N PRO A 82 -7.61 -11.83 -11.60
CA PRO A 82 -9.00 -11.50 -11.86
C PRO A 82 -9.18 -10.11 -12.49
N GLN A 83 -10.12 -10.00 -13.43
CA GLN A 83 -10.47 -8.75 -14.13
C GLN A 83 -11.95 -8.38 -14.05
N GLU A 84 -12.79 -9.29 -13.55
CA GLU A 84 -14.24 -9.15 -13.51
C GLU A 84 -14.73 -8.28 -12.33
N GLY A 85 -13.83 -7.90 -11.43
CA GLY A 85 -14.13 -7.12 -10.24
C GLY A 85 -14.08 -7.94 -8.95
N ILE A 86 -14.41 -7.27 -7.86
CA ILE A 86 -14.18 -7.75 -6.49
C ILE A 86 -15.42 -8.46 -5.95
N ASN A 87 -15.22 -9.59 -5.25
CA ASN A 87 -16.22 -10.19 -4.38
C ASN A 87 -15.88 -9.88 -2.91
N PRO A 88 -16.68 -9.08 -2.18
CA PRO A 88 -16.37 -8.64 -0.81
C PRO A 88 -16.50 -9.74 0.25
N ASN A 89 -17.00 -10.93 -0.10
CA ASN A 89 -17.21 -12.03 0.85
C ASN A 89 -16.10 -13.09 0.79
N ILE A 90 -15.08 -12.90 -0.04
CA ILE A 90 -14.03 -13.90 -0.29
C ILE A 90 -12.67 -13.20 -0.21
N ILE A 91 -11.71 -13.81 0.50
CA ILE A 91 -10.31 -13.38 0.45
C ILE A 91 -9.83 -13.58 -1.00
N PRO A 92 -9.48 -12.52 -1.73
CA PRO A 92 -9.22 -12.64 -3.15
C PRO A 92 -7.93 -13.43 -3.37
N ILE A 93 -7.84 -14.12 -4.51
CA ILE A 93 -6.66 -14.90 -4.89
C ILE A 93 -5.40 -14.03 -5.08
N THR A 94 -5.53 -12.70 -5.06
CA THR A 94 -4.41 -11.76 -5.03
C THR A 94 -3.84 -11.54 -3.62
N TYR A 95 -4.44 -12.12 -2.58
CA TYR A 95 -3.85 -12.18 -1.24
C TYR A 95 -2.56 -13.01 -1.28
N VAL A 96 -1.48 -12.49 -0.72
CA VAL A 96 -0.24 -13.25 -0.54
C VAL A 96 -0.20 -13.71 0.93
N PRO A 97 -0.27 -15.02 1.21
CA PRO A 97 -0.38 -15.54 2.57
C PRO A 97 0.69 -15.00 3.53
N GLY A 98 0.26 -14.31 4.60
CA GLY A 98 1.13 -13.85 5.68
C GLY A 98 2.14 -12.77 5.29
N ARG A 99 1.98 -12.12 4.13
CA ARG A 99 2.96 -11.17 3.60
C ARG A 99 3.24 -10.01 4.56
N ASN A 100 2.21 -9.35 5.10
CA ASN A 100 2.46 -8.20 5.99
C ASN A 100 3.14 -8.62 7.30
N THR A 101 2.89 -9.85 7.77
CA THR A 101 3.53 -10.38 8.99
C THR A 101 5.03 -10.45 8.82
N VAL A 102 5.49 -10.96 7.68
CA VAL A 102 6.92 -11.00 7.33
C VAL A 102 7.49 -9.60 7.21
N PHE A 103 6.80 -8.70 6.49
CA PHE A 103 7.31 -7.35 6.21
C PHE A 103 7.45 -6.50 7.47
N ILE A 104 6.44 -6.51 8.34
CA ILE A 104 6.47 -5.78 9.61
C ILE A 104 7.54 -6.36 10.53
N SER A 105 7.74 -7.68 10.55
CA SER A 105 8.80 -8.30 11.37
C SER A 105 10.20 -7.85 10.95
N ILE A 106 10.46 -7.74 9.64
CA ILE A 106 11.73 -7.22 9.12
C ILE A 106 11.86 -5.71 9.41
N ALA A 107 10.77 -4.96 9.30
CA ALA A 107 10.75 -3.53 9.65
C ALA A 107 11.09 -3.29 11.12
N LEU A 108 10.60 -4.13 12.04
CA LEU A 108 10.93 -4.08 13.46
C LEU A 108 12.43 -4.28 13.70
N SER A 109 13.02 -5.28 13.02
CA SER A 109 14.47 -5.52 13.09
C SER A 109 15.29 -4.31 12.58
N LEU A 110 14.88 -3.71 11.46
CA LEU A 110 15.54 -2.52 10.92
C LEU A 110 15.36 -1.31 11.84
N ALA A 111 14.18 -1.12 12.43
CA ALA A 111 13.89 -0.04 13.35
C ALA A 111 14.78 -0.10 14.59
N GLU A 112 14.97 -1.28 15.18
CA GLU A 112 15.90 -1.51 16.29
C GLU A 112 17.33 -1.11 15.89
N ALA A 113 17.82 -1.62 14.76
CA ALA A 113 19.19 -1.36 14.29
C ALA A 113 19.45 0.12 13.95
N ARG A 114 18.40 0.90 13.67
CA ARG A 114 18.48 2.32 13.30
C ARG A 114 18.00 3.28 14.38
N ALA A 115 17.59 2.76 15.54
CA ALA A 115 16.93 3.50 16.61
C ALA A 115 15.78 4.37 16.07
N ALA A 116 14.94 3.78 15.20
CA ALA A 116 13.77 4.45 14.66
C ALA A 116 12.63 4.45 15.70
N GLU A 117 11.96 5.59 15.85
CA GLU A 117 10.85 5.78 16.80
C GLU A 117 9.50 5.29 16.24
N ALA A 118 9.42 5.09 14.93
CA ALA A 118 8.19 4.69 14.26
C ALA A 118 8.43 3.80 13.04
N ILE A 119 7.41 3.01 12.72
CA ILE A 119 7.28 2.25 11.47
C ILE A 119 5.96 2.67 10.83
N TYR A 120 6.06 3.28 9.65
CA TYR A 120 4.91 3.72 8.87
C TYR A 120 4.46 2.66 7.86
N LEU A 121 3.14 2.44 7.80
CA LEU A 121 2.50 1.39 7.03
C LEU A 121 1.42 2.00 6.11
N GLY A 122 1.52 1.74 4.81
CA GLY A 122 0.52 2.15 3.81
C GLY A 122 -0.66 1.19 3.68
N ILE A 123 -1.05 0.52 4.77
CA ILE A 123 -2.16 -0.43 4.75
C ILE A 123 -3.51 0.31 4.85
N ASN A 124 -4.52 -0.27 4.22
CA ASN A 124 -5.89 0.24 4.20
C ASN A 124 -6.87 -0.91 4.49
N ALA A 125 -7.92 -0.65 5.27
CA ALA A 125 -8.93 -1.65 5.64
C ALA A 125 -10.33 -1.38 5.05
N VAL A 126 -10.58 -0.19 4.47
CA VAL A 126 -11.93 0.27 4.10
C VAL A 126 -12.33 -0.09 2.69
N ASP A 127 -11.52 0.25 1.67
CA ASP A 127 -11.88 -0.03 0.26
C ASP A 127 -11.67 -1.50 -0.13
N TYR A 128 -11.48 -2.32 0.90
CA TYR A 128 -11.50 -3.76 0.94
C TYR A 128 -10.40 -4.44 0.16
N SER A 129 -9.65 -5.25 0.90
CA SER A 129 -8.93 -6.40 0.36
C SER A 129 -9.40 -7.72 0.96
N GLY A 130 -10.25 -7.71 1.99
CA GLY A 130 -10.53 -8.90 2.80
C GLY A 130 -9.30 -9.45 3.51
N TYR A 131 -8.17 -8.74 3.46
CA TYR A 131 -6.91 -9.26 3.98
C TYR A 131 -6.93 -9.20 5.52
N PRO A 132 -6.72 -10.34 6.19
CA PRO A 132 -6.80 -10.41 7.65
C PRO A 132 -5.70 -9.58 8.34
N ASP A 133 -4.61 -9.28 7.62
CA ASP A 133 -3.37 -8.62 8.05
C ASP A 133 -3.31 -7.11 7.71
N CYS A 134 -4.47 -6.48 7.48
CA CYS A 134 -4.60 -5.02 7.29
C CYS A 134 -5.49 -4.34 8.36
N ARG A 135 -5.98 -5.08 9.36
CA ARG A 135 -6.98 -4.59 10.32
C ARG A 135 -6.34 -3.89 11.54
N PRO A 136 -7.04 -2.95 12.20
CA PRO A 136 -6.54 -2.32 13.42
C PRO A 136 -6.11 -3.32 14.50
N GLN A 137 -6.92 -4.37 14.76
CA GLN A 137 -6.59 -5.38 15.78
C GLN A 137 -5.32 -6.18 15.45
N TYR A 138 -5.01 -6.34 14.16
CA TYR A 138 -3.77 -6.96 13.72
C TYR A 138 -2.55 -6.06 14.02
N LEU A 139 -2.70 -4.75 13.83
CA LEU A 139 -1.67 -3.78 14.19
C LEU A 139 -1.46 -3.71 15.71
N ASP A 140 -2.52 -3.77 16.50
CA ASP A 140 -2.42 -3.77 17.97
C ASP A 140 -1.63 -4.99 18.48
N ALA A 141 -1.86 -6.15 17.87
CA ALA A 141 -1.10 -7.36 18.17
C ALA A 141 0.39 -7.19 17.81
N PHE A 142 0.69 -6.59 16.67
CA PHE A 142 2.07 -6.30 16.27
C PHE A 142 2.74 -5.23 17.14
N GLN A 143 2.00 -4.22 17.62
CA GLN A 143 2.52 -3.24 18.56
C GLN A 143 2.86 -3.90 19.90
N THR A 144 2.03 -4.85 20.35
CA THR A 144 2.34 -5.67 21.53
C THR A 144 3.63 -6.47 21.33
N LEU A 145 3.82 -7.09 20.16
CA LEU A 145 5.06 -7.78 19.82
C LEU A 145 6.26 -6.81 19.80
N ALA A 146 6.13 -5.61 19.23
CA ALA A 146 7.19 -4.61 19.19
C ALA A 146 7.69 -4.23 20.60
N ASN A 147 6.76 -4.12 21.55
CA ASN A 147 7.06 -3.83 22.96
C ASN A 147 7.85 -4.96 23.65
N LEU A 148 7.75 -6.20 23.17
CA LEU A 148 8.33 -7.39 23.80
C LEU A 148 9.63 -7.89 23.12
N SER A 149 9.82 -7.58 21.84
CA SER A 149 10.76 -8.31 20.97
C SER A 149 12.13 -7.66 20.79
N SER A 150 12.41 -6.52 21.43
CA SER A 150 13.62 -5.73 21.19
C SER A 150 14.19 -5.11 22.48
N LYS A 151 15.46 -4.69 22.46
CA LYS A 151 16.05 -3.97 23.58
C LYS A 151 15.33 -2.63 23.78
N ALA A 152 15.03 -1.93 22.68
CA ALA A 152 14.24 -0.70 22.75
C ALA A 152 12.86 -0.96 23.38
N GLY A 153 12.21 -2.08 23.04
CA GLY A 153 10.94 -2.48 23.63
C GLY A 153 11.00 -2.70 25.14
N LEU A 154 12.00 -3.45 25.63
CA LEU A 154 12.20 -3.66 27.08
C LEU A 154 12.48 -2.36 27.84
N GLU A 155 13.05 -1.35 27.18
CA GLU A 155 13.27 -0.01 27.74
C GLU A 155 12.05 0.92 27.62
N GLY A 156 10.91 0.45 27.11
CA GLY A 156 9.72 1.26 26.89
C GLY A 156 9.82 2.23 25.70
N LYS A 157 10.73 1.96 24.76
CA LYS A 157 11.05 2.78 23.57
C LYS A 157 10.82 2.03 22.26
N ALA A 158 9.95 1.02 22.24
CA ALA A 158 9.60 0.32 21.02
C ALA A 158 9.12 1.30 19.94
N PRO A 159 9.45 1.05 18.66
CA PRO A 159 8.90 1.84 17.57
C PRO A 159 7.37 1.76 17.56
N GLN A 160 6.71 2.88 17.30
CA GLN A 160 5.27 2.93 17.13
C GLN A 160 4.89 2.50 15.71
N LEU A 161 3.94 1.58 15.57
CA LEU A 161 3.37 1.20 14.29
C LEU A 161 2.28 2.21 13.92
N ILE A 162 2.47 2.91 12.80
CA ILE A 162 1.59 4.00 12.37
C ILE A 162 1.04 3.68 10.98
N ALA A 163 -0.26 3.41 10.90
CA ALA A 163 -0.99 3.17 9.66
C ALA A 163 -2.01 4.30 9.42
N PRO A 164 -1.58 5.48 8.90
CA PRO A 164 -2.41 6.67 8.89
C PRO A 164 -3.60 6.58 7.93
N LEU A 165 -3.57 5.63 6.99
CA LEU A 165 -4.61 5.44 5.96
C LEU A 165 -5.54 4.27 6.27
N VAL A 166 -5.42 3.62 7.44
CA VAL A 166 -6.10 2.35 7.72
C VAL A 166 -7.63 2.47 7.64
N MET A 167 -8.17 3.63 8.02
CA MET A 167 -9.61 3.93 8.02
C MET A 167 -10.06 4.89 6.90
N ASP A 168 -9.16 5.31 6.01
CA ASP A 168 -9.52 6.19 4.89
C ASP A 168 -10.19 5.39 3.78
N ASN A 169 -11.09 5.99 3.00
CA ASN A 169 -11.43 5.44 1.69
C ASN A 169 -10.43 5.94 0.63
N LYS A 170 -10.51 5.40 -0.59
CA LYS A 170 -9.48 5.63 -1.60
C LYS A 170 -9.53 7.05 -2.15
N VAL A 171 -10.72 7.65 -2.18
CA VAL A 171 -10.91 9.05 -2.57
C VAL A 171 -10.20 9.95 -1.56
N ASP A 172 -10.31 9.67 -0.26
CA ASP A 172 -9.63 10.42 0.78
C ASP A 172 -8.10 10.24 0.70
N ILE A 173 -7.62 9.03 0.40
CA ILE A 173 -6.19 8.80 0.14
C ILE A 173 -5.71 9.64 -1.04
N VAL A 174 -6.46 9.70 -2.16
CA VAL A 174 -6.10 10.55 -3.31
C VAL A 174 -6.06 12.02 -2.91
N ARG A 175 -7.06 12.51 -2.16
CA ARG A 175 -7.09 13.91 -1.71
C ARG A 175 -5.89 14.26 -0.83
N ARG A 176 -5.50 13.37 0.09
CA ARG A 176 -4.29 13.53 0.91
C ARG A 176 -3.03 13.49 0.06
N ALA A 177 -2.95 12.58 -0.91
CA ALA A 177 -1.80 12.46 -1.80
C ALA A 177 -1.58 13.79 -2.56
N VAL A 178 -2.65 14.37 -3.10
CA VAL A 178 -2.59 15.66 -3.79
C VAL A 178 -2.22 16.79 -2.84
N SER A 179 -2.86 16.89 -1.66
CA SER A 179 -2.57 17.97 -0.71
C SER A 179 -1.12 17.94 -0.20
N LEU A 180 -0.51 16.75 -0.15
CA LEU A 180 0.88 16.55 0.25
C LEU A 180 1.87 16.58 -0.92
N GLY A 181 1.42 16.83 -2.15
CA GLY A 181 2.27 16.92 -3.33
C GLY A 181 2.92 15.58 -3.74
N VAL A 182 2.27 14.45 -3.44
CA VAL A 182 2.72 13.13 -3.89
C VAL A 182 2.69 13.07 -5.43
N PRO A 183 3.74 12.56 -6.09
CA PRO A 183 3.77 12.45 -7.55
C PRO A 183 2.95 11.24 -7.99
N ILE A 184 1.62 11.36 -7.93
CA ILE A 184 0.67 10.25 -8.16
C ILE A 184 0.91 9.56 -9.51
N ALA A 185 1.29 10.32 -10.55
CA ALA A 185 1.60 9.79 -11.87
C ALA A 185 2.77 8.78 -11.86
N ASP A 186 3.72 8.91 -10.94
CA ASP A 186 4.87 8.01 -10.79
C ASP A 186 4.57 6.79 -9.92
N THR A 187 3.39 6.72 -9.29
CA THR A 187 3.00 5.57 -8.47
C THR A 187 2.48 4.41 -9.32
N TRP A 188 2.75 3.19 -8.85
CA TRP A 188 2.32 1.96 -9.51
C TRP A 188 1.42 1.11 -8.63
N SER A 189 0.23 0.78 -9.15
CA SER A 189 -0.75 -0.05 -8.43
C SER A 189 -1.15 -1.31 -9.20
N CYS A 190 -0.86 -1.39 -10.51
CA CYS A 190 -1.33 -2.49 -11.36
C CYS A 190 -0.68 -3.82 -10.98
N TYR A 191 -1.48 -4.89 -10.94
CA TYR A 191 -1.01 -6.26 -10.66
C TYR A 191 -0.38 -6.95 -11.88
N GLN A 192 -0.64 -6.48 -13.11
CA GLN A 192 -0.18 -7.16 -14.33
C GLN A 192 1.28 -6.84 -14.68
N GLY A 193 1.75 -5.62 -14.43
CA GLY A 193 3.17 -5.28 -14.61
C GLY A 193 3.62 -4.96 -16.04
N GLU A 194 2.67 -4.78 -16.96
CA GLU A 194 2.92 -4.40 -18.35
C GLU A 194 3.61 -3.02 -18.45
N VAL A 195 3.79 -2.52 -19.68
CA VAL A 195 4.36 -1.17 -19.90
C VAL A 195 3.49 -0.10 -19.24
N GLU A 196 2.17 -0.22 -19.39
CA GLU A 196 1.18 0.67 -18.80
C GLU A 196 0.27 -0.10 -17.82
N PRO A 197 -0.27 0.58 -16.78
CA PRO A 197 -1.27 -0.03 -15.92
C PRO A 197 -2.49 -0.52 -16.73
N CYS A 198 -2.93 -1.75 -16.48
CA CYS A 198 -3.91 -2.42 -17.33
C CYS A 198 -5.33 -1.84 -17.27
N GLY A 199 -5.68 -1.01 -16.29
CA GLY A 199 -7.03 -0.45 -16.12
C GLY A 199 -8.14 -1.46 -15.74
N LEU A 200 -7.83 -2.77 -15.73
CA LEU A 200 -8.83 -3.84 -15.61
C LEU A 200 -8.78 -4.59 -14.27
N CYS A 201 -7.59 -4.78 -13.69
CA CYS A 201 -7.46 -5.47 -12.41
C CYS A 201 -8.05 -4.64 -11.27
N ASP A 202 -8.41 -5.30 -10.17
CA ASP A 202 -9.07 -4.65 -9.03
C ASP A 202 -8.32 -3.42 -8.51
N SER A 203 -7.00 -3.52 -8.38
CA SER A 203 -6.17 -2.39 -7.95
C SER A 203 -6.22 -1.18 -8.90
N CYS A 204 -6.27 -1.41 -10.22
CA CYS A 204 -6.45 -0.33 -11.19
C CYS A 204 -7.85 0.27 -11.10
N ARG A 205 -8.89 -0.59 -11.04
CA ARG A 205 -10.30 -0.15 -10.93
C ARG A 205 -10.53 0.72 -9.70
N ILE A 206 -10.03 0.30 -8.54
CA ILE A 206 -10.14 1.04 -7.27
C ILE A 206 -9.40 2.38 -7.40
N ARG A 207 -8.14 2.37 -7.86
CA ARG A 207 -7.34 3.58 -8.01
C ARG A 207 -8.00 4.57 -8.97
N ASP A 208 -8.38 4.12 -10.16
CA ASP A 208 -8.91 4.99 -11.21
C ASP A 208 -10.27 5.57 -10.84
N ARG A 209 -11.15 4.77 -10.22
CA ARG A 209 -12.42 5.28 -9.67
C ARG A 209 -12.15 6.40 -8.68
N ALA A 210 -11.24 6.17 -7.74
CA ALA A 210 -10.90 7.16 -6.72
C ALA A 210 -10.29 8.45 -7.32
N LEU A 211 -9.42 8.32 -8.33
CA LEU A 211 -8.85 9.47 -9.04
C LEU A 211 -9.94 10.29 -9.74
N ILE A 212 -10.88 9.63 -10.43
CA ILE A 212 -12.00 10.30 -11.11
C ILE A 212 -12.90 11.00 -10.08
N GLU A 213 -13.30 10.31 -9.02
CA GLU A 213 -14.17 10.87 -7.97
C GLU A 213 -13.51 12.01 -7.18
N ALA A 214 -12.18 11.97 -7.03
CA ALA A 214 -11.41 13.05 -6.44
C ALA A 214 -11.17 14.25 -7.38
N GLY A 215 -11.56 14.16 -8.65
CA GLY A 215 -11.42 15.24 -9.64
C GLY A 215 -10.12 15.24 -10.43
N TYR A 216 -9.41 14.11 -10.49
CA TYR A 216 -8.14 13.93 -11.22
C TYR A 216 -8.21 12.81 -12.30
N PRO A 217 -9.20 12.85 -13.22
CA PRO A 217 -9.38 11.81 -14.24
C PRO A 217 -8.19 11.69 -15.20
N GLU A 218 -7.39 12.75 -15.35
CA GLU A 218 -6.16 12.77 -16.16
C GLU A 218 -5.06 11.85 -15.62
N LEU A 219 -5.13 11.44 -14.35
CA LEU A 219 -4.20 10.51 -13.72
C LEU A 219 -4.67 9.04 -13.81
N ALA A 220 -5.91 8.80 -14.21
CA ALA A 220 -6.46 7.44 -14.37
C ALA A 220 -5.90 6.73 -15.62
N THR A 221 -6.06 5.41 -15.69
CA THR A 221 -5.60 4.65 -16.87
C THR A 221 -6.33 5.04 -18.17
N PRO A 222 -5.68 4.91 -19.34
CA PRO A 222 -6.31 5.23 -20.63
C PRO A 222 -7.61 4.48 -20.91
N LEU A 223 -7.73 3.23 -20.47
CA LEU A 223 -8.91 2.39 -20.69
C LEU A 223 -10.17 2.98 -20.04
N LEU A 224 -10.06 3.52 -18.82
CA LEU A 224 -11.18 4.17 -18.15
C LEU A 224 -11.46 5.58 -18.71
N LYS A 225 -10.44 6.29 -19.21
CA LYS A 225 -10.62 7.57 -19.93
C LYS A 225 -11.44 7.43 -21.21
N GLN A 226 -11.24 6.33 -21.96
CA GLN A 226 -11.97 6.05 -23.20
C GLN A 226 -13.42 5.59 -22.99
N SER A 227 -13.76 5.17 -21.76
CA SER A 227 -15.07 4.58 -21.45
C SER A 227 -16.22 5.61 -21.37
N GLY A 228 -15.98 6.91 -21.58
CA GLY A 228 -16.94 7.91 -22.11
C GLY A 228 -18.33 8.06 -21.45
N LYS A 229 -18.65 7.35 -20.36
CA LYS A 229 -19.94 7.38 -19.66
C LYS A 229 -19.71 7.66 -18.17
N ILE A 230 -19.03 8.75 -17.88
CA ILE A 230 -19.05 9.38 -16.57
C ILE A 230 -20.45 9.99 -16.41
N GLY A 231 -21.35 9.31 -15.69
CA GLY A 231 -22.67 9.88 -15.34
C GLY A 231 -23.85 8.94 -15.08
N ARG A 232 -23.74 7.60 -15.12
CA ARG A 232 -24.94 6.74 -14.96
C ARG A 232 -24.84 5.49 -14.10
N ILE A 233 -23.73 5.21 -13.43
CA ILE A 233 -23.61 4.01 -12.57
C ILE A 233 -23.89 4.34 -11.08
N VAL A 234 -23.93 5.61 -10.68
CA VAL A 234 -24.14 6.04 -9.27
C VAL A 234 -25.63 6.32 -8.93
N LYS A 235 -26.60 5.82 -9.71
CA LYS A 235 -28.05 6.05 -9.42
C LYS A 235 -28.94 4.81 -9.31
N ASN A 236 -28.39 3.60 -9.40
CA ASN A 236 -29.19 2.37 -9.24
C ASN A 236 -28.86 1.65 -7.92
N GLY A 237 -28.83 2.40 -6.83
CA GLY A 237 -28.68 1.88 -5.48
C GLY A 237 -29.53 2.65 -4.49
N ASP A 238 -30.79 2.94 -4.86
CA ASP A 238 -31.87 3.37 -3.96
C ASP A 238 -33.18 3.41 -4.77
N ASN A 239 -33.80 2.23 -4.95
CA ASN A 239 -35.24 2.06 -5.15
C ASN A 239 -35.55 0.58 -5.39
N LEU A 240 -35.65 -0.17 -4.30
CA LEU A 240 -36.63 -1.25 -4.19
C LEU A 240 -37.57 -0.84 -3.06
N GLY A 241 -38.66 -0.19 -3.45
CA GLY A 241 -39.80 0.06 -2.59
C GLY A 241 -40.76 -1.14 -2.59
N ASN A 242 -41.55 -1.18 -1.51
CA ASN A 242 -42.65 -2.07 -1.14
C ASN A 242 -42.28 -3.45 -0.57
#